data_AF-A0A073JRT7-F1
#
_entry.id   AF-A0A073JRT7-F1
#
_cell.length_a   1.000
_cell.length_b   1.000
_cell.length_c   1.000
_cell.angle_alpha   90.00
_cell.angle_beta   90.00
_cell.angle_gamma   90.00
#
_symmetry.space_group_name_H-M   'P 1'
#
loop_
_entity.id
_entity.type
_entity.pdbx_description
1 polymer ?
#
loop_
_entity_poly.entity_id
_entity_poly.type
_entity_poly.pdbx_seq_one_letter_code
_entity_poly.pdbx_strand_id
1 'polypeptide(L)'
;MLINKAYKFRLYPNNKQKVLIAKTIGSSRFVFNRFLSLWNETYQTTGKGLTYSACSAQLTQLKKELSWLNEVDSHSLQSSLKNLVDSFDRFFKKQNDA
;
A
#
# COMPACT_ATOMS: atom_id res chain seq x y z
N MET A 1 -27.81 -22.30 -15.96
CA MET A 1 -26.80 -22.73 -14.97
C MET A 1 -25.53 -21.94 -15.22
N LEU A 2 -25.07 -21.12 -14.27
CA LEU A 2 -23.83 -20.36 -14.41
C LEU A 2 -22.64 -21.31 -14.25
N ILE A 3 -21.83 -21.45 -15.31
CA ILE A 3 -20.60 -22.25 -15.27
C ILE A 3 -19.45 -21.33 -14.87
N ASN A 4 -18.93 -21.49 -13.66
CA ASN A 4 -17.75 -20.78 -13.20
C ASN A 4 -16.49 -21.51 -13.67
N LYS A 5 -15.61 -20.82 -14.40
CA LYS A 5 -14.30 -21.33 -14.83
C LYS A 5 -13.18 -20.56 -14.14
N ALA A 6 -12.14 -21.26 -13.71
CA ALA A 6 -10.92 -20.67 -13.17
C ALA A 6 -9.70 -21.28 -13.85
N TYR A 7 -8.64 -20.49 -13.99
CA TYR A 7 -7.38 -20.92 -14.58
C TYR A 7 -6.25 -20.73 -13.57
N LYS A 8 -5.32 -21.71 -13.52
CA LYS A 8 -4.14 -21.68 -12.66
C LYS A 8 -2.90 -21.71 -13.53
N PHE A 9 -2.04 -20.71 -13.39
CA PHE A 9 -0.79 -20.59 -14.13
C PHE A 9 0.38 -20.40 -13.19
N ARG A 10 1.56 -20.87 -13.60
CA ARG A 10 2.83 -20.53 -12.96
C ARG A 10 3.54 -19.51 -13.83
N LEU A 11 3.95 -18.40 -13.23
CA LEU A 11 4.76 -17.39 -13.91
C LEU A 11 6.23 -17.79 -13.87
N TYR A 12 6.94 -17.58 -14.98
CA TYR A 12 8.39 -17.75 -15.09
C TYR A 12 9.02 -16.42 -15.53
N PRO A 13 9.24 -15.48 -14.59
CA PRO A 13 9.70 -14.15 -14.95
C PRO A 13 11.14 -14.17 -15.46
N ASN A 14 11.44 -13.37 -16.48
CA ASN A 14 12.81 -13.10 -16.88
C ASN A 14 13.52 -12.16 -15.88
N ASN A 15 14.82 -11.94 -16.03
CA ASN A 15 15.60 -11.15 -15.08
C ASN A 15 15.07 -9.72 -14.90
N LYS A 16 14.66 -9.04 -15.99
CA LYS A 16 14.07 -7.70 -15.91
C LYS A 16 12.78 -7.69 -15.10
N GLN A 17 11.91 -8.68 -15.32
CA GLN A 17 10.66 -8.84 -14.59
C GLN A 17 10.88 -9.17 -13.10
N LYS A 18 11.84 -10.05 -12.78
CA LYS A 18 12.21 -10.35 -11.38
C LYS A 18 12.63 -9.10 -10.63
N VAL A 19 13.48 -8.27 -11.24
CA VAL A 19 13.91 -7.00 -10.66
C VAL A 19 12.71 -6.07 -10.46
N LEU A 20 11.85 -5.90 -11.46
CA LEU A 20 10.67 -5.03 -11.34
C LEU A 20 9.71 -5.52 -10.24
N ILE A 21 9.44 -6.83 -10.15
CA ILE A 21 8.61 -7.42 -9.09
C ILE A 21 9.22 -7.12 -7.70
N ALA A 22 10.52 -7.33 -7.54
CA ALA A 22 11.21 -7.06 -6.28
C ALA A 22 11.14 -5.57 -5.91
N LYS A 23 11.34 -4.66 -6.87
CA LYS A 23 11.17 -3.22 -6.68
C LYS A 23 9.73 -2.89 -6.27
N THR A 24 8.73 -3.39 -6.98
CA THR A 24 7.31 -3.14 -6.68
C THR A 24 6.93 -3.57 -5.27
N ILE A 25 7.35 -4.76 -4.85
CA ILE A 25 7.09 -5.28 -3.49
C ILE A 25 7.85 -4.44 -2.45
N GLY A 26 9.12 -4.14 -2.71
CA GLY A 26 9.96 -3.33 -1.82
C GLY A 26 9.40 -1.93 -1.61
N SER A 27 9.02 -1.24 -2.70
CA SER A 27 8.41 0.09 -2.67
C SER A 27 7.06 0.09 -1.95
N SER A 28 6.21 -0.91 -2.22
CA SER A 28 4.91 -1.08 -1.55
C SER A 28 5.07 -1.24 -0.04
N ARG A 29 6.00 -2.11 0.40
CA ARG A 29 6.34 -2.31 1.81
C ARG A 29 6.89 -1.03 2.45
N PHE A 30 7.79 -0.33 1.77
CA PHE A 30 8.35 0.93 2.26
C PHE A 30 7.25 1.97 2.48
N VAL A 31 6.37 2.17 1.49
CA VAL A 31 5.24 3.10 1.59
C VAL A 31 4.34 2.71 2.76
N PHE A 32 3.93 1.44 2.88
CA PHE A 32 3.11 0.97 4.00
C PHE A 32 3.73 1.32 5.36
N ASN A 33 5.00 0.95 5.57
CA ASN A 33 5.68 1.19 6.84
C ASN A 33 5.87 2.67 7.16
N ARG A 34 6.19 3.48 6.14
CA ARG A 34 6.35 4.94 6.30
C ARG A 34 5.06 5.59 6.77
N PHE A 35 3.94 5.26 6.14
CA PHE A 35 2.63 5.81 6.51
C PHE A 35 2.09 5.21 7.79
N LEU A 36 2.42 3.97 8.14
CA LEU A 36 2.10 3.39 9.43
C LEU A 36 2.78 4.15 10.58
N SER A 37 4.08 4.46 10.44
CA SER A 37 4.81 5.29 11.43
C SER A 37 4.14 6.64 11.62
N LEU A 38 3.89 7.34 10.51
CA LEU A 38 3.25 8.65 10.52
C LEU A 38 1.85 8.60 11.16
N TRP A 39 1.09 7.55 10.89
CA TRP A 39 -0.22 7.35 11.49
C TRP A 39 -0.13 7.20 13.01
N ASN A 40 0.78 6.35 13.48
CA ASN A 40 1.00 6.12 14.91
C ASN A 40 1.42 7.40 15.62
N GLU A 41 2.36 8.16 15.06
CA GLU A 41 2.81 9.46 15.58
C GLU A 41 1.66 10.48 15.64
N THR A 42 0.87 10.56 14.58
CA THR A 42 -0.28 11.48 14.52
C THR A 42 -1.36 11.09 15.53
N TYR A 43 -1.62 9.79 15.69
CA TYR A 43 -2.61 9.30 16.64
C TYR A 43 -2.17 9.55 18.08
N GLN A 44 -0.89 9.33 18.42
CA GLN A 44 -0.36 9.61 19.74
C GLN A 44 -0.47 11.09 20.12
N THR A 45 -0.27 11.99 19.16
CA THR A 45 -0.27 13.44 19.40
C THR A 45 -1.66 14.07 19.38
N THR A 46 -2.56 13.57 18.54
CA THR A 46 -3.87 14.22 18.29
C THR A 46 -5.07 13.39 18.74
N GLY A 47 -4.88 12.11 19.05
CA GLY A 47 -5.96 11.14 19.27
C GLY A 47 -6.76 10.80 18.01
N LYS A 48 -6.35 11.30 16.83
CA LYS A 48 -7.02 11.10 15.55
C LYS A 48 -6.08 10.44 14.54
N GLY A 49 -6.63 9.52 13.76
CA GLY A 49 -5.92 8.89 12.64
C GLY A 49 -5.81 9.82 11.43
N LEU A 50 -5.13 9.36 10.40
CA LEU A 50 -5.05 10.05 9.12
C LEU A 50 -6.20 9.65 8.19
N THR A 51 -6.35 10.38 7.08
CA THR A 51 -7.25 10.01 5.99
C THR A 51 -6.47 9.51 4.78
N TYR A 52 -7.13 8.74 3.91
CA TYR A 52 -6.56 8.33 2.63
C TYR A 52 -6.14 9.54 1.78
N SER A 53 -6.96 10.60 1.73
CA SER A 53 -6.65 11.80 0.94
C SER A 53 -5.38 12.50 1.42
N ALA A 54 -5.22 12.66 2.74
CA ALA A 54 -4.03 13.24 3.34
C ALA A 54 -2.78 12.38 3.04
N CYS A 55 -2.89 11.07 3.21
CA CYS A 55 -1.79 10.14 2.95
C CYS A 55 -1.42 10.11 1.46
N SER A 56 -2.40 10.13 0.54
CA SER A 56 -2.15 10.15 -0.92
C SER A 56 -1.49 11.44 -1.39
N ALA A 57 -1.89 12.59 -0.83
CA ALA A 57 -1.24 13.86 -1.11
C ALA A 57 0.24 13.84 -0.67
N GLN A 58 0.51 13.32 0.53
CA GLN A 58 1.88 13.15 1.02
C GLN A 58 2.68 12.14 0.19
N LEU A 59 2.07 11.06 -0.29
CA LEU A 59 2.75 10.10 -1.17
C LEU A 59 3.18 10.78 -2.48
N THR A 60 2.37 11.71 -3.00
CA THR A 60 2.70 12.47 -4.20
C THR A 60 3.94 13.33 -3.98
N GLN A 61 4.07 13.94 -2.80
CA GLN A 61 5.25 14.71 -2.42
C GLN A 61 6.47 13.80 -2.19
N LEU A 62 6.29 12.69 -1.48
CA LEU A 62 7.34 11.70 -1.21
C LEU A 62 7.94 11.13 -2.49
N LYS A 63 7.13 10.92 -3.54
CA LYS A 63 7.61 10.47 -4.85
C LYS A 63 8.49 11.51 -5.57
N LYS A 64 8.39 12.79 -5.24
CA LYS A 64 9.30 13.83 -5.78
C LYS A 64 10.66 13.80 -5.06
N GLU A 65 10.64 13.53 -3.76
CA GLU A 65 11.85 13.42 -2.92
C GLU A 65 12.59 12.10 -3.16
N LEU A 66 11.84 11.01 -3.30
CA LEU A 66 12.33 9.65 -3.49
C LEU A 66 11.99 9.19 -4.91
N SER A 67 12.80 9.61 -5.87
CA SER A 67 12.55 9.37 -7.31
C SER A 67 12.39 7.90 -7.66
N TRP A 68 13.03 6.98 -6.94
CA TRP A 68 12.94 5.53 -7.13
C TRP A 68 11.51 4.97 -6.92
N LEU A 69 10.63 5.68 -6.19
CA LEU A 69 9.22 5.32 -6.09
C LEU A 69 8.44 5.51 -7.41
N ASN A 70 9.01 6.23 -8.38
CA ASN A 70 8.43 6.37 -9.72
C ASN A 70 8.82 5.23 -10.67
N GLU A 71 9.75 4.36 -10.26
CA GLU A 71 10.17 3.22 -11.09
C GLU A 71 9.14 2.08 -11.12
N VAL A 72 8.17 2.11 -10.21
CA VAL A 72 7.14 1.08 -10.05
C VAL A 72 5.76 1.67 -10.33
N ASP A 73 4.80 0.80 -10.63
CA ASP A 73 3.43 1.20 -10.88
C ASP A 73 2.82 1.94 -9.68
N SER A 74 2.19 3.08 -9.94
CA SER A 74 1.61 3.93 -8.91
C SER A 74 0.41 3.30 -8.21
N HIS A 75 -0.32 2.39 -8.87
CA HIS A 75 -1.44 1.70 -8.25
C HIS A 75 -0.97 0.77 -7.15
N SER A 76 0.20 0.12 -7.28
CA SER A 76 0.76 -0.71 -6.21
C SER A 76 1.00 0.07 -4.91
N LEU A 77 1.56 1.28 -5.02
CA LEU A 77 1.83 2.17 -3.89
C LEU A 77 0.53 2.69 -3.28
N GLN A 78 -0.41 3.14 -4.12
CA GLN A 78 -1.71 3.61 -3.67
C GLN A 78 -2.54 2.49 -3.01
N SER A 79 -2.46 1.27 -3.53
CA SER A 79 -3.14 0.10 -2.93
C SER A 79 -2.58 -0.24 -1.56
N SER A 80 -1.26 -0.12 -1.37
CA SER A 80 -0.63 -0.30 -0.06
C SER A 80 -1.16 0.70 0.96
N LEU A 81 -1.36 1.94 0.54
CA LEU A 81 -1.91 3.02 1.36
C LEU A 81 -3.42 2.82 1.65
N LYS A 82 -4.20 2.35 0.67
CA LYS A 82 -5.61 1.94 0.87
C LYS A 82 -5.74 0.82 1.89
N ASN A 83 -4.90 -0.21 1.78
CA ASN A 83 -4.91 -1.34 2.72
C ASN A 83 -4.64 -0.88 4.16
N LEU A 84 -3.70 0.07 4.34
CA LEU A 84 -3.43 0.66 5.65
C LEU A 84 -4.65 1.40 6.22
N VAL A 85 -5.27 2.26 5.41
CA VAL A 85 -6.47 3.02 5.82
C VAL A 85 -7.64 2.07 6.15
N ASP A 86 -7.89 1.08 5.30
CA ASP A 86 -8.93 0.06 5.51
C ASP A 86 -8.69 -0.73 6.79
N SER A 87 -7.43 -1.07 7.11
CA SER A 87 -7.07 -1.77 8.34
C SER A 87 -7.45 -0.97 9.59
N PHE A 88 -7.15 0.34 9.60
CA PHE A 88 -7.54 1.23 10.70
C PHE A 88 -9.05 1.46 10.76
N ASP A 89 -9.72 1.64 9.63
CA ASP A 89 -11.17 1.82 9.57
C ASP A 89 -11.91 0.59 10.14
N ARG A 90 -11.51 -0.62 9.73
CA ARG A 90 -12.04 -1.87 10.31
C ARG A 90 -11.77 -1.99 11.80
N PHE A 91 -10.58 -1.61 12.25
CA PHE A 91 -10.22 -1.62 13.67
C PHE A 91 -11.16 -0.70 14.48
N PHE A 92 -11.34 0.55 14.07
CA PHE A 92 -12.21 1.50 14.78
C PHE A 92 -13.70 1.12 14.70
N LYS A 93 -14.12 0.48 13.60
CA LYS A 93 -15.48 -0.09 13.44
C LYS A 93 -15.69 -1.42 14.15
N LYS A 94 -14.67 -1.98 14.81
CA LYS A 94 -14.70 -3.30 15.48
C LYS A 94 -15.14 -4.44 14.54
N GLN A 95 -14.66 -4.41 13.29
CA GLN A 95 -14.97 -5.41 12.26
C GLN A 95 -13.95 -6.55 12.18
N ASN A 96 -12.86 -6.46 12.94
CA ASN A 96 -11.89 -7.52 13.09
C ASN A 96 -12.11 -8.16 14.45
N ASP A 97 -12.18 -9.49 14.51
CA ASP A 97 -12.17 -10.23 15.77
C ASP A 97 -10.80 -9.99 16.44
N ALA A 98 -10.82 -9.42 17.64
CA ALA A 98 -9.62 -9.11 18.44
C ALA A 98 -9.25 -10.29 19.36
#